data_AF-A0A947E914-F1
#
_entry.id   AF-A0A947E914-F1
#
_cell.length_a   1.000
_cell.length_b   1.000
_cell.length_c   1.000
_cell.angle_alpha   90.00
_cell.angle_beta   90.00
_cell.angle_gamma   90.00
#
_symmetry.space_group_name_H-M   'P 1'
#
loop_
_entity.id
_entity.type
_entity.pdbx_description
1 polymer ?
#
loop_
_entity_poly.entity_id
_entity_poly.type
_entity_poly.pdbx_seq_one_letter_code
_entity_poly.pdbx_strand_id
1 'polypeptide(L)'
;MRLSEYTDYTLRVLMYCARNRQRLVTINELAEQHGLSKGHLMKVVNDLARQGLIETTRGRGGGLRLAQEPGAIRIGDVVRASETDFRLVECFDPGTNACTL
;
A
#
# COMPACT_ATOMS: atom_id res chain seq x y z
N MET A 1 -0.60 14.66 11.43
CA MET A 1 -0.66 13.23 11.05
C MET A 1 0.61 12.89 10.28
N ARG A 2 1.44 11.98 10.79
CA ARG A 2 2.66 11.51 10.12
C ARG A 2 2.46 10.02 9.82
N LEU A 3 2.40 9.67 8.54
CA LEU A 3 2.41 8.28 8.09
C LEU A 3 3.84 7.88 7.72
N SER A 4 4.13 6.59 7.83
CA SER A 4 5.39 6.04 7.33
C SER A 4 5.45 6.14 5.81
N GLU A 5 6.67 6.25 5.26
CA GLU A 5 6.86 6.15 3.81
C GLU A 5 6.34 4.83 3.26
N TYR A 6 6.41 3.76 4.06
CA TYR A 6 5.89 2.45 3.69
C TYR A 6 4.37 2.48 3.43
N THR A 7 3.60 3.19 4.28
CA THR A 7 2.17 3.42 4.05
C THR A 7 1.92 4.23 2.79
N ASP A 8 2.65 5.32 2.56
CA ASP A 8 2.54 6.12 1.34
C ASP A 8 2.80 5.27 0.08
N TYR A 9 3.86 4.45 0.08
CA TYR A 9 4.17 3.57 -1.04
C TYR A 9 3.10 2.49 -1.25
N THR A 10 2.58 1.91 -0.17
CA THR A 10 1.48 0.93 -0.21
C THR A 10 0.25 1.50 -0.90
N LEU A 11 -0.15 2.72 -0.52
CA LEU A 11 -1.28 3.41 -1.13
C LEU A 11 -1.04 3.74 -2.60
N ARG A 12 0.17 4.22 -2.96
CA ARG A 12 0.52 4.52 -4.36
C ARG A 12 0.42 3.29 -5.26
N VAL A 13 0.94 2.14 -4.81
CA VAL A 13 0.86 0.88 -5.55
C VAL A 13 -0.60 0.49 -5.80
N LEU A 14 -1.45 0.52 -4.76
CA LEU A 14 -2.87 0.19 -4.89
C LEU A 14 -3.61 1.16 -5.82
N MET A 15 -3.41 2.47 -5.67
CA MET A 15 -4.03 3.48 -6.52
C MET A 15 -3.59 3.34 -7.99
N TYR A 16 -2.32 3.06 -8.22
CA TYR A 16 -1.81 2.87 -9.58
C TYR A 16 -2.39 1.61 -10.24
N CYS A 17 -2.52 0.51 -9.48
CA CYS A 17 -3.20 -0.70 -9.95
C CYS A 17 -4.70 -0.45 -10.19
N ALA A 18 -5.37 0.31 -9.32
CA ALA A 18 -6.78 0.68 -9.47
C ALA A 18 -7.03 1.50 -10.75
N ARG A 19 -6.09 2.39 -11.11
CA ARG A 19 -6.16 3.18 -12.34
C ARG A 19 -5.92 2.35 -13.60
N ASN A 20 -5.16 1.26 -13.51
CA ASN A 20 -4.70 0.46 -14.65
C ASN A 20 -5.30 -0.96 -14.70
N ARG A 21 -6.55 -1.13 -14.25
CA ARG A 21 -7.20 -2.45 -14.08
C ARG A 21 -7.24 -3.36 -15.31
N GLN A 22 -7.16 -2.80 -16.52
CA GLN A 22 -7.25 -3.55 -17.77
C GLN A 22 -5.92 -4.20 -18.18
N ARG A 23 -4.84 -3.98 -17.43
CA ARG A 23 -3.51 -4.54 -17.72
C ARG A 23 -2.75 -4.84 -16.44
N LEU A 24 -1.65 -5.59 -16.60
CA LEU A 24 -0.68 -5.73 -15.54
C LEU A 24 0.21 -4.48 -15.46
N VAL A 25 0.53 -4.09 -14.24
CA VAL A 25 1.48 -3.03 -13.90
C VAL A 25 2.80 -3.68 -13.51
N THR A 26 3.94 -3.08 -13.85
CA THR A 26 5.25 -3.61 -13.42
C THR A 26 5.86 -2.79 -12.29
N ILE A 27 6.76 -3.41 -11.52
CA ILE A 27 7.54 -2.70 -10.49
C ILE A 27 8.45 -1.63 -11.10
N ASN A 28 8.99 -1.86 -12.30
CA ASN A 28 9.80 -0.86 -13.01
C ASN A 28 8.97 0.37 -13.34
N GLU A 29 7.77 0.17 -13.87
CA GLU A 29 6.84 1.25 -14.18
C GLU A 29 6.43 2.04 -12.93
N LEU A 30 6.13 1.36 -11.82
CA LEU A 30 5.84 2.01 -10.53
C LEU A 30 7.04 2.83 -10.02
N ALA A 31 8.24 2.28 -10.14
CA ALA A 31 9.48 2.95 -9.74
C ALA A 31 9.70 4.24 -10.53
N GLU A 32 9.54 4.18 -11.84
CA GLU A 32 9.69 5.32 -12.75
C GLU A 32 8.61 6.38 -12.51
N GLN A 33 7.34 5.97 -12.43
CA GLN A 33 6.22 6.90 -12.24
C GLN A 33 6.32 7.68 -10.92
N HIS A 34 6.76 7.01 -9.84
CA HIS A 34 6.71 7.57 -8.50
C HIS A 34 8.08 7.97 -7.94
N GLY A 35 9.16 7.77 -8.69
CA GLY A 35 10.53 8.06 -8.23
C GLY A 35 10.96 7.17 -7.06
N LEU A 36 10.46 5.93 -6.99
CA LEU A 36 10.65 5.04 -5.86
C LEU A 36 11.70 3.96 -6.15
N SER A 37 12.43 3.54 -5.11
CA SER A 37 13.35 2.42 -5.24
C SER A 37 12.60 1.12 -5.51
N LYS A 38 13.14 0.28 -6.41
CA LYS A 38 12.58 -1.05 -6.69
C LYS A 38 12.57 -1.93 -5.44
N GLY A 39 13.56 -1.77 -4.55
CA GLY A 39 13.64 -2.50 -3.29
C GLY A 39 12.45 -2.21 -2.36
N HIS A 40 12.09 -0.94 -2.19
CA HIS A 40 10.91 -0.56 -1.41
C HIS A 40 9.63 -1.11 -2.02
N LEU A 41 9.49 -1.00 -3.35
CA LEU A 41 8.33 -1.52 -4.06
C LEU A 41 8.21 -3.04 -3.96
N MET A 42 9.32 -3.79 -4.06
CA MET A 42 9.32 -5.25 -3.89
C MET A 42 8.76 -5.65 -2.52
N LYS A 43 9.17 -4.95 -1.45
CA LYS A 43 8.65 -5.21 -0.10
C LYS A 43 7.15 -4.96 -0.03
N VAL A 44 6.70 -3.78 -0.48
CA VAL A 44 5.28 -3.40 -0.52
C VAL A 44 4.44 -4.40 -1.33
N VAL A 45 4.89 -4.76 -2.54
CA VAL A 45 4.18 -5.71 -3.42
C VAL A 45 4.09 -7.09 -2.78
N ASN A 46 5.17 -7.59 -2.18
CA ASN A 46 5.14 -8.88 -1.48
C ASN A 46 4.15 -8.85 -0.31
N ASP A 47 4.08 -7.75 0.43
CA ASP A 47 3.19 -7.63 1.59
C ASP A 47 1.73 -7.52 1.15
N LEU A 48 1.43 -6.71 0.13
CA LEU A 48 0.10 -6.61 -0.48
C LEU A 48 -0.38 -7.94 -1.08
N ALA A 49 0.52 -8.71 -1.70
CA ALA A 49 0.18 -10.02 -2.23
C ALA A 49 -0.15 -11.02 -1.11
N ARG A 50 0.60 -11.01 0.00
CA ARG A 50 0.28 -11.83 1.18
C ARG A 50 -1.05 -11.45 1.83
N GLN A 51 -1.42 -10.18 1.77
CA GLN A 51 -2.72 -9.68 2.24
C GLN A 51 -3.87 -9.96 1.26
N GLY A 52 -3.60 -10.53 0.08
CA GLY A 52 -4.61 -10.78 -0.94
C GLY A 52 -5.20 -9.51 -1.55
N LEU A 53 -4.50 -8.38 -1.47
CA LEU A 53 -4.95 -7.11 -2.06
C LEU A 53 -4.53 -6.98 -3.53
N ILE A 54 -3.44 -7.65 -3.91
CA ILE A 54 -2.95 -7.73 -5.29
C ILE A 54 -2.62 -9.17 -5.67
N GLU A 55 -2.70 -9.44 -6.96
CA GLU A 55 -2.16 -10.65 -7.59
C GLU A 55 -0.88 -10.30 -8.33
N THR A 56 0.07 -11.24 -8.36
CA THR A 56 1.34 -11.08 -9.08
C THR A 56 1.56 -12.22 -10.06
N THR A 57 2.00 -11.88 -11.27
CA THR A 57 2.35 -12.83 -12.32
C THR A 57 3.84 -12.69 -12.63
N ARG A 58 4.58 -13.80 -12.63
CA ARG A 58 6.03 -13.84 -12.91
C ARG A 58 6.30 -14.03 -14.40
N GLY A 59 7.53 -13.72 -14.82
CA GLY A 59 8.03 -13.96 -16.17
C GLY A 59 7.86 -12.78 -17.13
N ARG A 60 8.19 -13.02 -18.41
CA ARG A 60 8.08 -12.02 -19.48
C ARG A 60 6.60 -11.67 -19.70
N GLY A 61 6.26 -10.39 -19.62
CA GLY A 61 4.87 -9.93 -19.65
C GLY A 61 4.13 -10.08 -18.30
N GLY A 62 4.84 -10.47 -17.23
CA GLY A 62 4.32 -10.48 -15.88
C GLY A 62 4.16 -9.07 -15.28
N GLY A 63 3.66 -9.01 -14.05
CA GLY A 63 3.36 -7.77 -13.35
C GLY A 63 2.39 -8.01 -12.20
N LEU A 64 1.67 -6.98 -11.80
CA LEU A 64 0.71 -7.01 -10.71
C LEU A 64 -0.59 -6.28 -11.07
N ARG A 65 -1.68 -6.68 -10.42
CA ARG A 65 -3.02 -6.06 -10.49
C ARG A 65 -3.74 -6.20 -9.16
N LEU A 66 -4.82 -5.45 -8.95
CA LEU A 66 -5.67 -5.66 -7.78
C LEU A 66 -6.32 -7.04 -7.82
N ALA A 67 -6.44 -7.68 -6.66
CA ALA A 67 -7.14 -8.96 -6.50
C ALA A 67 -8.67 -8.79 -6.37
N GLN A 68 -9.13 -7.55 -6.13
CA GLN A 68 -10.54 -7.21 -5.94
C GLN A 68 -10.86 -5.82 -6.48
N GLU A 69 -12.15 -5.48 -6.51
CA GLU A 69 -12.62 -4.15 -6.88
C GLU A 69 -12.06 -3.06 -5.95
N PRO A 70 -11.59 -1.90 -6.45
CA PRO A 70 -11.12 -0.78 -5.63
C PRO A 70 -12.11 -0.37 -4.56
N GLY A 71 -13.41 -0.39 -4.86
CA GLY A 71 -14.47 -0.07 -3.91
C GLY A 71 -14.59 -1.05 -2.74
N ALA A 72 -14.03 -2.25 -2.86
CA ALA A 72 -13.95 -3.23 -1.77
C ALA A 72 -12.72 -3.02 -0.87
N ILE A 73 -11.74 -2.21 -1.29
CA ILE A 73 -10.52 -1.94 -0.53
C ILE A 73 -10.74 -0.73 0.38
N ARG A 74 -10.86 -0.98 1.68
CA ARG A 74 -11.00 0.07 2.69
C ARG A 74 -9.64 0.67 3.03
N ILE A 75 -9.46 1.96 2.75
CA ILE A 75 -8.20 2.68 3.00
C ILE A 75 -7.77 2.59 4.48
N GLY A 76 -8.72 2.68 5.42
CA GLY A 76 -8.40 2.58 6.84
C GLY A 76 -7.77 1.25 7.23
N ASP A 77 -8.16 0.15 6.59
CA ASP A 77 -7.61 -1.18 6.87
C ASP A 77 -6.19 -1.30 6.31
N VAL A 78 -5.96 -0.74 5.11
CA VAL A 78 -4.62 -0.67 4.51
C VAL A 78 -3.67 0.15 5.40
N VAL A 79 -4.08 1.34 5.83
CA VAL A 79 -3.25 2.22 6.67
C VAL A 79 -2.95 1.56 8.02
N ARG A 80 -3.94 0.91 8.65
CA ARG A 80 -3.72 0.14 9.89
C ARG A 80 -2.74 -1.01 9.73
N ALA A 81 -2.79 -1.71 8.60
CA ALA A 81 -1.91 -2.83 8.33
C ALA A 81 -0.48 -2.40 7.95
N SER A 82 -0.30 -1.16 7.47
CA SER A 82 1.00 -0.66 7.01
C SER A 82 1.77 0.16 8.06
N GLU A 83 1.12 0.65 9.10
CA GLU A 83 1.79 1.36 10.20
C GLU A 83 2.23 0.40 11.32
N THR A 84 3.43 0.61 11.86
CA THR A 84 4.01 -0.22 12.94
C THR A 84 3.62 0.25 14.33
N ASP A 85 3.41 1.55 14.54
CA ASP A 85 2.84 2.11 15.76
C ASP A 85 1.61 2.95 15.41
N PHE A 86 0.42 2.48 15.79
CA PHE A 86 -0.84 3.15 15.42
C PHE A 86 -1.12 4.41 16.26
N ARG A 87 -0.06 5.13 16.68
CA ARG A 87 -0.12 6.44 17.34
C ARG A 87 -0.32 7.55 16.31
N LEU A 88 -1.30 7.37 15.44
CA LEU A 88 -1.61 8.31 14.36
C LEU A 88 -1.99 9.70 14.91
N VAL A 89 -2.67 9.66 16.06
CA VAL A 89 -3.03 10.78 16.92
C VAL A 89 -2.87 10.31 18.38
N GLU A 90 -2.56 11.25 19.27
CA GLU A 90 -2.38 10.98 20.70
C GLU A 90 -3.59 10.27 21.33
N CYS A 91 -4.80 10.65 20.92
CA CYS A 91 -6.05 10.08 21.40
C CYS A 91 -6.24 8.59 21.08
N PHE A 92 -5.37 7.97 20.26
CA PHE A 92 -5.41 6.53 19.96
C PHE A 92 -4.46 5.70 20.84
N ASP A 93 -3.69 6.33 21.75
CA ASP A 93 -2.80 5.63 22.68
C ASP A 93 -3.39 5.62 24.11
N PRO A 94 -3.99 4.51 24.57
CA PRO A 94 -4.63 4.44 25.90
C PRO A 94 -3.69 4.71 27.08
N GLY A 95 -2.37 4.55 26.90
CA GLY A 95 -1.38 4.73 27.95
C GLY A 95 -0.84 6.16 28.07
N THR A 96 -1.02 6.99 27.04
CA THR A 96 -0.45 8.36 26.98
C THR A 96 -1.47 9.42 26.59
N ASN A 97 -2.74 9.06 26.36
CA ASN A 97 -3.77 9.99 25.93
C ASN A 97 -4.11 11.06 26.99
N ALA A 98 -3.74 12.30 26.71
CA ALA A 98 -4.16 13.53 27.39
C ALA A 98 -4.98 14.46 26.47
N CYS A 99 -5.52 13.92 25.37
CA CYS A 99 -6.36 14.66 24.45
C CYS A 99 -7.64 15.14 25.17
N THR A 100 -7.93 16.45 25.06
CA THR A 100 -9.01 17.13 25.80
C THR A 100 -10.25 17.44 24.96
N LEU A 101 -10.36 16.87 23.76
CA LEU A 101 -11.54 17.01 22.90
C LEU A 101 -12.79 16.38 23.52
#